data_AF-A0A6L7KLK5-F1
#
_entry.id   AF-A0A6L7KLK5-F1
#
_cell.length_a   1.000
_cell.length_b   1.000
_cell.length_c   1.000
_cell.angle_alpha   90.00
_cell.angle_beta   90.00
_cell.angle_gamma   90.00
#
_symmetry.space_group_name_H-M   'P 1'
#
loop_
_entity.id
_entity.type
_entity.pdbx_description
1 polymer ?
#
loop_
_entity_poly.entity_id
_entity_poly.type
_entity_poly.pdbx_seq_one_letter_code
_entity_poly.pdbx_strand_id
1 'polypeptide(L)'
;MGRTSWSEEHVRWLRENYRKLHPRDIHAAFNARFGLDRPWHSIRDAAKRRGITGCKAPSIFTAEQKDWIRANFPRHRRPEACRLFAERFGATPDAAQVMRWAKANHVRSAWDGRYRQGENRGGENWRKMVAHPNSIATRFSKGRRPDNERPMFSERVHCDSVTGAPSILV
;
A
#
# COMPACT_ATOMS: atom_id res chain seq x y z
N MET A 1 24.31 -5.45 43.09
CA MET A 1 23.29 -5.99 42.16
C MET A 1 23.95 -6.99 41.24
N GLY A 2 23.64 -8.28 41.39
CA GLY A 2 24.25 -9.34 40.58
C GLY A 2 23.89 -9.19 39.10
N ARG A 3 24.88 -9.23 38.21
CA ARG A 3 24.65 -9.29 36.76
C ARG A 3 23.84 -10.56 36.50
N THR A 4 22.57 -10.42 36.11
CA THR A 4 21.81 -11.54 35.53
C THR A 4 22.59 -12.04 34.31
N SER A 5 23.30 -13.16 34.47
CA SER A 5 24.13 -13.73 33.42
C SER A 5 23.23 -14.39 32.39
N TRP A 6 23.09 -13.70 31.26
CA TRP A 6 22.57 -14.32 30.05
C TRP A 6 23.71 -15.14 29.47
N SER A 7 23.61 -16.47 29.55
CA SER A 7 24.58 -17.37 28.93
C SER A 7 24.54 -17.23 27.41
N GLU A 8 25.63 -17.59 26.74
CA GLU A 8 25.69 -17.63 25.28
C GLU A 8 24.65 -18.60 24.70
N GLU A 9 24.30 -19.65 25.44
CA GLU A 9 23.27 -20.60 25.06
C GLU A 9 21.87 -19.95 25.02
N HIS A 10 21.53 -19.12 26.01
CA HIS A 10 20.27 -18.37 26.02
C HIS A 10 20.19 -17.46 24.78
N VAL A 11 21.29 -16.79 24.44
CA VAL A 11 21.37 -15.88 23.30
C VAL A 11 21.23 -16.63 21.98
N ARG A 12 21.89 -17.79 21.84
CA ARG A 12 21.80 -18.64 20.66
C ARG A 12 20.37 -19.12 20.42
N TRP A 13 19.71 -19.62 21.48
CA TRP A 13 18.33 -20.05 21.37
C TRP A 13 17.39 -18.91 20.97
N LEU A 14 17.59 -17.71 21.53
CA LEU A 14 16.84 -16.52 21.13
C LEU A 14 17.09 -16.17 19.66
N ARG A 15 18.33 -16.19 19.16
CA ARG A 15 18.60 -15.91 17.73
C ARG A 15 17.84 -16.84 16.79
N GLU A 16 17.72 -18.12 17.14
CA GLU A 16 17.08 -19.14 16.32
C GLU A 16 15.55 -19.09 16.38
N ASN A 17 14.98 -18.80 17.56
CA ASN A 17 13.56 -18.98 17.83
C ASN A 17 12.77 -17.67 17.87
N TYR A 18 13.42 -16.54 18.17
CA TYR A 18 12.72 -15.28 18.40
C TYR A 18 11.92 -14.81 17.18
N ARG A 19 12.42 -15.02 15.96
CA ARG A 19 11.70 -14.69 14.71
C ARG A 19 10.60 -15.68 14.33
N LYS A 20 10.68 -16.93 14.82
CA LYS A 20 9.78 -18.02 14.42
C LYS A 20 8.54 -18.09 15.32
N LEU A 21 8.74 -17.86 16.61
CA LEU A 21 7.74 -18.03 17.65
C LEU A 21 7.03 -16.72 17.98
N HIS A 22 5.80 -16.84 18.47
CA HIS A 22 5.04 -15.73 19.00
C HIS A 22 5.59 -15.33 20.39
N PRO A 23 5.57 -14.04 20.79
CA PRO A 23 6.00 -13.58 22.11
C PRO A 23 5.58 -14.45 23.30
N ARG A 24 4.32 -14.89 23.31
CA ARG A 24 3.78 -15.77 24.36
C ARG A 24 4.43 -17.15 24.35
N ASP A 25 4.67 -17.72 23.17
CA ASP A 25 5.30 -19.01 23.00
C ASP A 25 6.80 -18.95 23.30
N ILE A 26 7.46 -17.82 22.97
CA ILE A 26 8.87 -17.57 23.33
C ILE A 26 9.02 -17.60 24.85
N HIS A 27 8.14 -16.93 25.59
CA HIS A 27 8.18 -16.90 27.05
C HIS A 27 8.03 -18.30 27.66
N ALA A 28 6.99 -19.03 27.23
CA ALA A 28 6.74 -20.38 27.73
C ALA A 28 7.86 -21.37 27.36
N ALA A 29 8.30 -21.36 26.10
CA ALA A 29 9.34 -22.26 25.61
C ALA A 29 10.72 -21.97 26.20
N PHE A 30 11.05 -20.68 26.43
CA PHE A 30 12.32 -20.30 27.05
C PHE A 30 12.39 -20.78 28.50
N ASN A 31 11.34 -20.52 29.29
CA ASN A 31 11.28 -20.94 30.68
C ASN A 31 11.26 -22.46 30.83
N ALA A 32 10.50 -23.16 29.98
CA ALA A 32 10.48 -24.62 29.95
C ALA A 32 11.83 -25.23 29.55
N ARG A 33 12.53 -24.65 28.57
CA ARG A 33 13.82 -25.17 28.08
C ARG A 33 14.94 -25.03 29.10
N PHE A 34 15.05 -23.87 29.75
CA PHE A 34 16.17 -23.55 30.63
C PHE A 34 15.83 -23.75 32.11
N GLY A 35 14.61 -24.19 32.44
CA GLY A 35 14.15 -24.34 33.82
C GLY A 35 14.15 -23.03 34.60
N LEU A 36 14.00 -21.90 33.91
CA LEU A 36 14.05 -20.57 34.50
C LEU A 36 12.65 -20.00 34.65
N ASP A 37 12.42 -19.19 35.68
CA ASP A 37 11.23 -18.36 35.78
C ASP A 37 11.57 -16.89 35.50
N ARG A 38 11.86 -16.59 34.22
CA ARG A 38 12.11 -15.22 33.79
C ARG A 38 10.79 -14.59 33.34
N PRO A 39 10.53 -13.32 33.70
CA PRO A 39 9.37 -12.63 33.15
C PRO A 39 9.64 -12.19 31.71
N TRP A 40 8.59 -12.17 30.87
CA TRP A 40 8.68 -11.87 29.43
C TRP A 40 9.49 -10.61 29.10
N HIS A 41 9.27 -9.51 29.84
CA HIS A 41 9.97 -8.25 29.60
C HIS A 41 11.50 -8.38 29.77
N SER A 42 11.97 -9.22 30.71
CA SER A 42 13.40 -9.49 30.90
C SER A 42 14.01 -10.18 29.69
N ILE A 43 13.33 -11.21 29.15
CA ILE A 43 13.72 -11.94 27.94
C ILE A 43 13.73 -11.00 26.73
N ARG A 44 12.66 -10.22 26.55
CA ARG A 44 12.52 -9.26 25.47
C ARG A 44 13.62 -8.20 25.51
N ASP A 45 13.91 -7.65 26.67
CA ASP A 45 14.93 -6.60 26.80
C ASP A 45 16.34 -7.17 26.61
N ALA A 46 16.57 -8.42 27.02
CA ALA A 46 17.83 -9.12 26.76
C ALA A 46 18.05 -9.43 25.28
N ALA A 47 16.99 -9.79 24.55
CA ALA A 47 17.00 -9.95 23.11
C ALA A 47 17.28 -8.61 22.41
N LYS A 48 16.56 -7.54 22.80
CA LYS A 48 16.70 -6.20 22.24
C LYS A 48 18.10 -5.62 22.42
N ARG A 49 18.68 -5.72 23.63
CA ARG A 49 20.06 -5.26 23.92
C ARG A 49 21.13 -5.97 23.07
N ARG A 50 20.81 -7.15 22.52
CA ARG A 50 21.70 -7.96 21.68
C ARG A 50 21.36 -7.90 20.20
N GLY A 51 20.51 -6.96 19.79
CA GLY A 51 20.09 -6.78 18.40
C GLY A 51 19.13 -7.85 17.87
N ILE A 52 18.60 -8.72 18.75
CA ILE A 52 17.62 -9.73 18.37
C ILE A 52 16.24 -9.07 18.38
N THR A 53 15.77 -8.69 17.19
CA THR A 53 14.50 -7.99 16.98
C THR A 53 13.60 -8.76 16.00
N GLY A 54 12.34 -8.32 15.90
CA GLY A 54 11.38 -8.87 14.93
C GLY A 54 10.77 -10.20 15.36
N CYS A 55 10.29 -10.30 16.61
CA CYS A 55 9.47 -11.45 17.00
C CYS A 55 8.19 -11.52 16.16
N LYS A 56 7.68 -12.73 15.95
CA LYS A 56 6.47 -12.95 15.15
C LYS A 56 5.26 -12.25 15.80
N ALA A 57 4.71 -11.26 15.13
CA ALA A 57 3.57 -10.50 15.65
C ALA A 57 2.32 -11.40 15.82
N PRO A 58 1.46 -11.11 16.81
CA PRO A 58 0.16 -11.75 16.92
C PRO A 58 -0.64 -11.55 15.63
N SER A 59 -1.16 -12.65 15.10
CA SER A 59 -2.15 -12.57 14.02
C SER A 59 -3.48 -12.11 14.60
N ILE A 60 -4.03 -11.04 14.04
CA ILE A 60 -5.35 -10.50 14.42
C ILE A 60 -6.46 -11.52 14.10
N PHE A 61 -6.28 -12.31 13.04
CA PHE A 61 -7.25 -13.29 12.59
C PHE A 61 -6.92 -14.70 13.09
N THR A 62 -7.96 -15.47 13.44
CA THR A 62 -7.87 -16.92 13.71
C THR A 62 -7.55 -17.70 12.44
N ALA A 63 -7.18 -18.98 12.56
CA ALA A 63 -6.91 -19.82 11.38
C ALA A 63 -8.16 -19.94 10.48
N GLU A 64 -9.32 -20.21 11.08
CA GLU A 64 -10.61 -20.31 10.38
C GLU A 64 -10.96 -19.03 9.61
N GLN A 65 -10.79 -17.87 10.25
CA GLN A 65 -11.03 -16.58 9.60
C GLN A 65 -10.12 -16.35 8.39
N LYS A 66 -8.85 -16.77 8.46
CA LYS A 66 -7.92 -16.65 7.33
C LYS A 66 -8.32 -17.54 6.16
N ASP A 67 -8.75 -18.77 6.44
CA ASP A 67 -9.18 -19.70 5.41
C ASP A 67 -10.47 -19.23 4.74
N TRP A 68 -11.40 -18.66 5.53
CA TRP A 68 -12.57 -18.00 4.98
C TRP A 68 -12.22 -16.81 4.09
N ILE A 69 -11.29 -15.94 4.51
CA ILE A 69 -10.84 -14.80 3.70
C ILE A 69 -10.22 -15.30 2.38
N ARG A 70 -9.39 -16.35 2.41
CA ARG A 70 -8.80 -16.91 1.17
C ARG A 70 -9.86 -17.42 0.19
N ALA A 71 -10.92 -18.06 0.70
CA ALA A 71 -11.97 -18.63 -0.14
C ALA A 71 -12.95 -17.58 -0.69
N ASN A 72 -13.39 -16.63 0.14
CA ASN A 72 -14.48 -15.72 -0.20
C ASN A 72 -14.02 -14.35 -0.71
N PHE A 73 -12.86 -13.85 -0.30
CA PHE A 73 -12.39 -12.53 -0.71
C PHE A 73 -12.16 -12.38 -2.23
N PRO A 74 -11.67 -13.41 -2.96
CA PRO A 74 -11.56 -13.36 -4.42
C PRO A 74 -12.91 -13.41 -5.16
N ARG A 75 -14.00 -13.80 -4.48
CA ARG A 75 -15.34 -13.96 -5.08
C ARG A 75 -16.22 -12.72 -4.93
N HIS A 76 -15.95 -11.91 -3.91
CA HIS A 76 -16.77 -10.75 -3.57
C HIS A 76 -16.01 -9.43 -3.72
N ARG A 77 -16.74 -8.34 -3.95
CA ARG A 77 -16.15 -7.01 -3.86
C ARG A 77 -15.82 -6.69 -2.40
N ARG A 78 -14.84 -5.81 -2.19
CA ARG A 78 -14.36 -5.44 -0.84
C ARG A 78 -15.48 -5.13 0.17
N PRO A 79 -16.47 -4.25 -0.12
CA PRO A 79 -17.54 -3.96 0.84
C PRO A 79 -18.43 -5.18 1.13
N GLU A 80 -18.75 -5.97 0.11
CA GLU A 80 -19.55 -7.20 0.26
C GLU A 80 -18.81 -8.26 1.07
N ALA A 81 -17.52 -8.46 0.79
CA ALA A 81 -16.67 -9.40 1.52
C ALA A 81 -16.59 -9.04 3.01
N CYS A 82 -16.53 -7.75 3.35
CA CYS A 82 -16.55 -7.29 4.74
C CYS A 82 -17.90 -7.55 5.40
N ARG A 83 -19.02 -7.32 4.69
CA ARG A 83 -20.36 -7.60 5.20
C ARG A 83 -20.55 -9.09 5.50
N LEU A 84 -20.20 -9.95 4.54
CA LEU A 84 -20.27 -11.41 4.69
C LEU A 84 -19.35 -11.94 5.80
N PHE A 85 -18.18 -11.32 5.98
CA PHE A 85 -17.29 -11.66 7.08
C PHE A 85 -17.93 -11.35 8.44
N ALA A 86 -18.54 -10.17 8.57
CA ALA A 86 -19.24 -9.75 9.79
C ALA A 86 -20.45 -10.64 10.09
N GLU A 87 -21.24 -10.98 9.07
CA GLU A 87 -22.36 -11.92 9.17
C GLU A 87 -21.90 -13.32 9.63
N ARG A 88 -20.75 -13.81 9.14
CA ARG A 88 -20.27 -15.16 9.44
C ARG A 88 -19.66 -15.30 10.83
N PHE A 89 -18.84 -14.32 11.24
CA PHE A 89 -18.03 -14.45 12.46
C PHE A 89 -18.55 -13.59 13.63
N GLY A 90 -19.59 -12.77 13.42
CA GLY A 90 -20.11 -11.83 14.41
C GLY A 90 -19.11 -10.76 14.86
N ALA A 91 -17.88 -10.82 14.35
CA ALA A 91 -16.81 -9.88 14.60
C ALA A 91 -16.87 -8.81 13.51
N THR A 92 -16.82 -7.55 13.92
CA THR A 92 -16.51 -6.41 13.05
C THR A 92 -15.01 -6.14 13.14
N PRO A 93 -14.12 -6.91 12.46
CA PRO A 93 -12.82 -6.35 12.16
C PRO A 93 -13.08 -5.13 11.28
N ASP A 94 -12.37 -4.05 11.58
CA ASP A 94 -12.34 -2.89 10.70
C ASP A 94 -12.03 -3.38 9.27
N ALA A 95 -12.80 -2.93 8.29
CA ALA A 95 -12.65 -3.31 6.89
C ALA A 95 -11.19 -3.11 6.44
N ALA A 96 -10.49 -2.11 6.98
CA ALA A 96 -9.08 -1.89 6.71
C ALA A 96 -8.17 -3.02 7.19
N GLN A 97 -8.49 -3.72 8.28
CA GLN A 97 -7.70 -4.84 8.82
C GLN A 97 -7.80 -6.07 7.90
N VAL A 98 -9.01 -6.40 7.43
CA VAL A 98 -9.24 -7.49 6.46
C VAL A 98 -8.49 -7.18 5.17
N MET A 99 -8.62 -5.95 4.67
CA MET A 99 -7.91 -5.47 3.48
C MET A 99 -6.38 -5.54 3.64
N ARG A 100 -5.84 -5.10 4.78
CA ARG A 100 -4.40 -5.13 5.07
C ARG A 100 -3.89 -6.57 5.10
N TRP A 101 -4.61 -7.47 5.76
CA TRP A 101 -4.23 -8.88 5.82
C TRP A 101 -4.30 -9.54 4.45
N ALA A 102 -5.38 -9.32 3.69
CA ALA A 102 -5.53 -9.85 2.34
C ALA A 102 -4.39 -9.38 1.42
N LYS A 103 -4.03 -8.09 1.48
CA LYS A 103 -2.88 -7.52 0.75
C LYS A 103 -1.56 -8.18 1.15
N ALA A 104 -1.31 -8.34 2.45
CA ALA A 104 -0.09 -8.97 2.98
C ALA A 104 0.04 -10.46 2.60
N ASN A 105 -1.10 -11.14 2.37
CA ASN A 105 -1.14 -12.56 1.98
C ASN A 105 -1.38 -12.73 0.47
N HIS A 106 -1.24 -11.67 -0.33
CA HIS A 106 -1.44 -11.69 -1.78
C HIS A 106 -2.81 -12.20 -2.25
N VAL A 107 -3.84 -12.11 -1.40
CA VAL A 107 -5.22 -12.46 -1.75
C VAL A 107 -5.86 -11.28 -2.46
N ARG A 108 -6.09 -11.41 -3.77
CA ARG A 108 -6.74 -10.37 -4.58
C ARG A 108 -8.25 -10.45 -4.43
N SER A 109 -8.91 -9.29 -4.35
CA SER A 109 -10.38 -9.22 -4.40
C SER A 109 -10.89 -9.53 -5.81
N ALA A 110 -12.20 -9.81 -5.95
CA ALA A 110 -12.91 -10.01 -7.22
C ALA A 110 -12.92 -8.78 -8.18
N TRP A 111 -12.09 -7.78 -7.91
CA TRP A 111 -12.03 -6.53 -8.64
C TRP A 111 -11.11 -6.65 -9.84
N ASP A 112 -11.69 -6.60 -11.03
CA ASP A 112 -11.00 -6.63 -12.33
C ASP A 112 -10.80 -5.24 -12.95
N GLY A 113 -11.32 -4.18 -12.30
CA GLY A 113 -11.23 -2.81 -12.78
C GLY A 113 -12.05 -2.50 -14.03
N ARG A 114 -12.85 -3.46 -14.52
CA ARG A 114 -13.68 -3.29 -15.71
C ARG A 114 -14.99 -2.61 -15.33
N TYR A 115 -15.45 -1.70 -16.18
CA TYR A 115 -16.79 -1.14 -16.06
C TYR A 115 -17.80 -2.19 -16.49
N ARG A 116 -18.69 -2.58 -15.57
CA ARG A 116 -19.85 -3.41 -15.93
C ARG A 116 -20.86 -2.51 -16.61
N GLN A 117 -21.43 -2.99 -17.71
CA GLN A 117 -22.49 -2.30 -18.43
C GLN A 117 -23.63 -1.96 -17.46
N GLY A 118 -24.01 -0.69 -17.37
CA GLY A 118 -25.03 -0.19 -16.45
C GLY A 118 -24.53 0.32 -15.08
N GLU A 119 -23.25 0.14 -14.72
CA GLU A 119 -22.71 0.76 -13.51
C GLU A 119 -22.45 2.27 -13.72
N ASN A 120 -23.27 3.13 -13.11
CA ASN A 120 -23.04 4.58 -13.10
C ASN A 120 -22.04 4.98 -11.99
N ARG A 121 -20.74 4.91 -12.29
CA ARG A 121 -19.67 5.35 -11.35
C ARG A 121 -19.28 6.81 -11.44
N GLY A 122 -19.76 7.54 -12.45
CA GLY A 122 -19.64 9.00 -12.49
C GLY A 122 -20.46 9.69 -11.39
N GLY A 123 -21.26 8.92 -10.64
CA GLY A 123 -22.27 9.45 -9.72
C GLY A 123 -23.42 10.08 -10.51
N GLU A 124 -24.47 10.49 -9.82
CA GLU A 124 -25.61 11.15 -10.46
C GLU A 124 -25.24 12.50 -11.11
N ASN A 125 -24.07 13.03 -10.73
CA ASN A 125 -23.61 14.37 -11.04
C ASN A 125 -22.48 14.43 -12.09
N TRP A 126 -22.04 13.32 -12.72
CA TRP A 126 -21.01 13.43 -13.77
C TRP A 126 -21.49 14.29 -14.96
N ARG A 127 -22.79 14.27 -15.25
CA ARG A 127 -23.43 15.16 -16.24
C ARG A 127 -23.58 16.61 -15.73
N LYS A 128 -23.41 16.84 -14.43
CA LYS A 128 -23.48 18.15 -13.78
C LYS A 128 -22.08 18.74 -13.53
N MET A 129 -21.01 18.04 -13.90
CA MET A 129 -19.67 18.63 -13.92
C MET A 129 -19.60 19.67 -15.03
N VAL A 130 -19.95 20.91 -14.67
CA VAL A 130 -19.75 22.07 -15.54
C VAL A 130 -18.25 22.23 -15.74
N ALA A 131 -17.82 22.28 -16.99
CA ALA A 131 -16.41 22.53 -17.30
C ALA A 131 -15.96 23.84 -16.65
N HIS A 132 -14.77 23.86 -16.06
CA HIS A 132 -14.22 25.08 -15.47
C HIS A 132 -14.19 26.20 -16.52
N PRO A 133 -14.49 27.47 -16.17
CA PRO A 133 -14.56 28.58 -17.13
C PRO A 133 -13.34 28.68 -18.08
N ASN A 134 -12.13 28.49 -17.57
CA ASN A 134 -10.89 28.47 -18.37
C ASN A 134 -10.85 27.32 -19.39
N SER A 135 -11.42 26.16 -19.05
CA SER A 135 -11.52 25.01 -19.95
C SER A 135 -12.59 25.25 -21.02
N ILE A 136 -13.65 25.99 -20.71
CA ILE A 136 -14.65 26.42 -21.72
C ILE A 136 -14.01 27.39 -22.72
N ALA A 137 -13.25 28.37 -22.22
CA ALA A 137 -12.60 29.39 -23.05
C ALA A 137 -11.51 28.84 -23.99
N THR A 138 -10.78 27.81 -23.55
CA THR A 138 -9.69 27.20 -24.33
C THR A 138 -10.12 25.96 -25.12
N ARG A 139 -11.39 25.53 -25.00
CA ARG A 139 -11.90 24.36 -25.72
C ARG A 139 -11.82 24.60 -27.24
N PHE A 140 -11.25 23.64 -27.95
CA PHE A 140 -11.26 23.63 -29.41
C PHE A 140 -12.72 23.62 -29.91
N SER A 141 -13.11 24.67 -30.62
CA SER A 141 -14.38 24.75 -31.35
C SER A 141 -14.12 24.55 -32.84
N LYS A 142 -15.10 23.98 -33.54
CA LYS A 142 -15.00 23.74 -34.99
C LYS A 142 -14.76 25.08 -35.71
N GLY A 143 -13.67 25.16 -36.48
CA GLY A 143 -13.27 26.38 -37.20
C GLY A 143 -12.35 27.33 -36.43
N ARG A 144 -12.07 27.08 -35.15
CA ARG A 144 -11.08 27.85 -34.38
C ARG A 144 -9.67 27.46 -34.82
N ARG A 145 -8.98 28.42 -35.44
CA ARG A 145 -7.58 28.30 -35.83
C ARG A 145 -6.68 28.63 -34.64
N PRO A 146 -5.65 27.83 -34.35
CA PRO A 146 -4.65 28.17 -33.34
C PRO A 146 -3.91 29.47 -33.70
N ASP A 147 -3.60 30.31 -32.71
CA ASP A 147 -2.87 31.57 -32.94
C ASP A 147 -1.45 31.36 -33.50
N ASN A 148 -0.94 30.13 -33.36
CA ASN A 148 0.36 29.69 -33.88
C ASN A 148 0.25 28.86 -35.18
N GLU A 149 -0.90 28.84 -35.84
CA GLU A 149 -1.04 28.20 -37.15
C GLU A 149 -0.15 28.92 -38.17
N ARG A 150 0.77 28.18 -38.78
CA ARG A 150 1.59 28.66 -39.89
C ARG A 150 1.12 28.02 -41.19
N PRO A 151 1.17 28.73 -42.32
CA PRO A 151 0.86 28.13 -43.61
C PRO A 151 1.79 26.95 -43.86
N MET A 152 1.26 25.91 -44.53
CA MET A 152 2.10 24.82 -45.00
C MET A 152 3.23 25.38 -45.86
N PHE A 153 4.42 24.78 -45.75
CA PHE A 153 5.68 25.21 -46.39
C PHE A 153 6.34 26.48 -45.81
N SER A 154 5.93 26.94 -44.64
CA SER A 154 6.72 27.95 -43.93
C SER A 154 8.02 27.34 -43.39
N GLU A 155 9.17 27.91 -43.75
CA GLU A 155 10.45 27.59 -43.12
C GLU A 155 10.66 28.43 -41.85
N ARG A 156 11.41 27.89 -40.88
CA ARG A 156 11.77 28.62 -39.66
C ARG A 156 13.13 29.28 -39.88
N VAL A 157 13.14 30.58 -40.14
CA VAL A 157 14.38 31.37 -40.22
C VAL A 157 14.89 31.64 -38.81
N HIS A 158 16.09 31.14 -38.50
CA HIS A 158 16.83 31.52 -37.29
C HIS A 158 17.70 32.73 -37.64
N CYS A 159 17.69 33.78 -36.81
CA CYS A 159 18.57 34.93 -37.00
C CYS A 159 20.00 34.57 -36.56
N ASP A 160 20.82 34.10 -37.50
CA ASP A 160 22.27 34.06 -37.32
C ASP A 160 22.85 35.33 -37.97
N SER A 161 23.20 36.32 -37.14
CA SER A 161 23.82 37.55 -37.61
C SER A 161 25.25 37.29 -38.06
N VAL A 162 25.51 37.31 -39.37
CA VAL A 162 26.84 37.53 -39.95
C VAL A 162 26.73 38.55 -41.09
N THR A 163 27.12 39.78 -40.77
CA THR A 163 27.86 40.78 -41.55
C THR A 163 27.64 40.86 -43.07
N GLY A 164 27.13 42.00 -43.57
CA GLY A 164 27.50 42.49 -44.92
C GLY A 164 26.48 43.33 -45.71
N ALA A 165 26.60 44.66 -45.58
CA ALA A 165 26.39 45.68 -46.63
C ALA A 165 24.93 46.00 -47.11
N PRO A 166 24.67 47.10 -47.87
CA PRO A 166 25.55 48.16 -48.35
C PRO A 166 25.08 49.62 -48.11
N SER A 167 26.00 50.52 -48.44
CA SER A 167 25.91 51.97 -48.59
C SER A 167 24.58 52.52 -49.12
N ILE A 168 24.10 53.57 -48.45
CA ILE A 168 23.10 54.50 -48.96
C ILE A 168 23.77 55.34 -50.06
N LEU A 169 23.26 55.25 -51.28
CA LEU A 169 23.44 56.28 -52.30
C LEU A 169 22.13 57.04 -52.46
N VAL A 170 22.31 58.36 -52.53
CA VAL A 170 21.35 59.45 -52.68
C VAL A 170 20.49 59.29 -53.93
#